data_AF-A0A5P2DFF3-F1
#
_entry.id   AF-A0A5P2DFF3-F1
#
_cell.length_a   1.000
_cell.length_b   1.000
_cell.length_c   1.000
_cell.angle_alpha   90.00
_cell.angle_beta   90.00
_cell.angle_gamma   90.00
#
_symmetry.space_group_name_H-M   'P 1'
#
loop_
_entity.id
_entity.type
_entity.pdbx_description
1 polymer ?
#
loop_
_entity_poly.entity_id
_entity_poly.type
_entity_poly.pdbx_seq_one_letter_code
_entity_poly.pdbx_strand_id
1 'polypeptide(L)'
;MSQFTRRAKYSGAVALGAVGLSLLSSPSQALHGPDATAAYGFTARIQIGNSERACTGTLVSQRWVLTAASCFAADAKPAAGKPAVATTVTVGRTNLTQTSTGTVRTAVELVPYPDRDLVLVKLNTGIAGVKPVALATTPVTAGQSVTAAGFGQTRTTWVPDILHTGAFTATGDSSANIALTPTGDAVICKGDAGGPVLRTNGQTQELVAVTSRSWQGGCLGTPATETRTGAVATRIDDLRSWISGNVTPVAGDMNGDKKPDMVAVDEDGKLLLYPGTGTGALGAPTVIGTGGWSGSSVTHRGDWNGDGMEDVVARVGGELRVYPNLGNGTIGSPVDIGSGLPSGAQVVGVGDTNRDGKPDLVVTHSNKLFLYPGVVGTAAAVSAPIVIGTSGWDVMDLSALGDANQDGRPDLLARDTRDGIFYVYLGQPDGKTFSDRTEFGRGYTVANRPLIAGAADANRDGVADMWATAGDGTLKFYKGGADIHGPIDGPSVQVGTGGWGAIKSIS
;
A
#
# COMPACT_ATOMS: atom_id res chain seq x y z
N MET A 1 16.32 -89.13 -60.11
CA MET A 1 17.55 -88.85 -59.34
C MET A 1 17.20 -87.75 -58.34
N SER A 2 16.78 -88.11 -57.13
CA SER A 2 17.64 -88.34 -55.95
C SER A 2 18.30 -87.05 -55.45
N GLN A 3 17.78 -86.50 -54.33
CA GLN A 3 18.47 -86.32 -53.03
C GLN A 3 17.87 -85.12 -52.25
N PHE A 4 17.22 -85.38 -51.09
CA PHE A 4 17.71 -85.11 -49.71
C PHE A 4 17.86 -83.59 -49.40
N THR A 5 17.36 -82.93 -48.34
CA THR A 5 16.77 -83.32 -47.04
C THR A 5 16.29 -82.05 -46.29
N ARG A 6 15.27 -82.18 -45.40
CA ARG A 6 15.07 -81.55 -44.06
C ARG A 6 15.19 -80.01 -43.93
N ARG A 7 14.33 -79.28 -43.19
CA ARG A 7 13.81 -79.51 -41.83
C ARG A 7 12.72 -78.47 -41.51
N ALA A 8 11.79 -78.83 -40.63
CA ALA A 8 10.71 -78.01 -40.08
C ALA A 8 11.19 -76.83 -39.22
N LYS A 9 10.39 -75.74 -39.13
CA LYS A 9 9.69 -75.29 -37.89
C LYS A 9 9.24 -73.81 -37.92
N TYR A 10 8.08 -73.59 -37.31
CA TYR A 10 7.51 -72.37 -36.69
C TYR A 10 7.25 -71.11 -37.54
N SER A 11 5.98 -70.90 -37.88
CA SER A 11 5.43 -69.60 -38.25
C SER A 11 5.14 -68.79 -36.99
N GLY A 12 6.04 -67.87 -36.67
CA GLY A 12 5.84 -66.81 -35.67
C GLY A 12 5.28 -65.55 -36.33
N ALA A 13 4.33 -64.92 -35.64
CA ALA A 13 3.62 -63.72 -36.05
C ALA A 13 4.51 -62.46 -36.09
N VAL A 14 4.20 -61.55 -37.03
CA VAL A 14 4.52 -60.12 -36.92
C VAL A 14 3.25 -59.35 -37.29
N ALA A 15 2.50 -58.92 -36.28
CA ALA A 15 1.51 -57.86 -36.41
C ALA A 15 2.12 -56.60 -35.80
N LEU A 16 2.28 -55.56 -36.60
CA LEU A 16 2.72 -54.25 -36.12
C LEU A 16 1.73 -53.75 -35.07
N GLY A 17 2.22 -53.60 -33.83
CA GLY A 17 1.49 -52.92 -32.77
C GLY A 17 1.38 -51.44 -33.08
N ALA A 18 0.16 -50.97 -33.36
CA ALA A 18 -0.16 -49.57 -33.18
C ALA A 18 -0.05 -49.26 -31.68
N VAL A 19 0.92 -48.43 -31.31
CA VAL A 19 0.96 -47.81 -29.98
C VAL A 19 -0.24 -46.87 -29.90
N GLY A 20 -1.36 -47.39 -29.38
CA GLY A 20 -2.46 -46.55 -28.93
C GLY A 20 -1.94 -45.67 -27.80
N LEU A 21 -1.84 -44.36 -28.05
CA LEU A 21 -1.75 -43.39 -26.97
C LEU A 21 -2.97 -43.60 -26.07
N SER A 22 -2.74 -44.22 -24.92
CA SER A 22 -3.68 -44.21 -23.81
C SER A 22 -3.68 -42.79 -23.25
N LEU A 23 -4.60 -41.97 -23.73
CA LEU A 23 -5.02 -40.80 -22.99
C LEU A 23 -5.76 -41.30 -21.75
N LEU A 24 -5.04 -41.41 -20.63
CA LEU A 24 -5.66 -41.49 -19.31
C LEU A 24 -6.44 -40.18 -19.11
N SER A 25 -7.76 -40.26 -19.22
CA SER A 25 -8.66 -39.20 -18.77
C SER A 25 -8.52 -39.06 -17.26
N SER A 26 -7.68 -38.12 -16.84
CA SER A 26 -7.67 -37.69 -15.44
C SER A 26 -8.97 -36.93 -15.15
N PRO A 27 -9.62 -37.12 -13.99
CA PRO A 27 -10.82 -36.37 -13.65
C PRO A 27 -10.47 -34.89 -13.42
N SER A 28 -11.15 -33.99 -14.11
CA SER A 28 -10.95 -32.54 -13.96
C SER A 28 -11.81 -31.96 -12.83
N GLN A 29 -11.22 -31.02 -12.09
CA GLN A 29 -11.79 -30.38 -10.90
C GLN A 29 -12.12 -28.89 -11.16
N ALA A 30 -13.15 -28.43 -10.45
CA ALA A 30 -13.41 -27.09 -9.90
C ALA A 30 -12.98 -25.80 -10.66
N LEU A 31 -13.94 -24.89 -10.96
CA LEU A 31 -13.80 -23.62 -11.73
C LEU A 31 -12.93 -23.68 -13.01
N HIS A 32 -12.53 -24.85 -13.49
CA HIS A 32 -11.96 -25.13 -14.80
C HIS A 32 -10.94 -24.15 -15.43
N GLY A 33 -10.04 -23.67 -14.57
CA GLY A 33 -8.67 -23.32 -14.95
C GLY A 33 -7.71 -23.87 -13.88
N PRO A 34 -6.39 -23.76 -14.10
CA PRO A 34 -5.42 -24.25 -13.12
C PRO A 34 -5.55 -23.52 -11.77
N ASP A 35 -5.13 -24.19 -10.69
CA ASP A 35 -4.88 -23.56 -9.39
C ASP A 35 -4.13 -22.25 -9.62
N ALA A 36 -4.64 -21.18 -9.01
CA ALA A 36 -4.02 -19.89 -9.17
C ALA A 36 -2.61 -19.93 -8.57
N THR A 37 -1.63 -19.49 -9.35
CA THR A 37 -0.27 -19.33 -8.86
C THR A 37 -0.19 -18.15 -7.89
N ALA A 38 0.92 -18.04 -7.15
CA ALA A 38 1.18 -16.91 -6.26
C ALA A 38 1.10 -15.53 -6.96
N ALA A 39 1.17 -15.48 -8.30
CA ALA A 39 0.96 -14.26 -9.08
C ALA A 39 -0.42 -13.61 -8.85
N TYR A 40 -1.43 -14.38 -8.45
CA TYR A 40 -2.77 -13.90 -8.15
C TYR A 40 -2.98 -13.56 -6.66
N GLY A 41 -1.90 -13.46 -5.87
CA GLY A 41 -1.97 -13.22 -4.42
C GLY A 41 -2.69 -11.93 -4.00
N PHE A 42 -2.88 -10.99 -4.92
CA PHE A 42 -3.74 -9.80 -4.71
C PHE A 42 -5.24 -10.14 -4.63
N THR A 43 -5.66 -11.33 -5.05
CA THR A 43 -7.05 -11.76 -4.97
C THR A 43 -7.39 -12.06 -3.51
N ALA A 44 -8.44 -11.42 -3.02
CA ALA A 44 -8.85 -11.47 -1.64
C ALA A 44 -10.04 -12.41 -1.45
N ARG A 45 -10.05 -13.16 -0.34
CA ARG A 45 -11.24 -13.81 0.18
C ARG A 45 -11.92 -12.88 1.19
N ILE A 46 -13.15 -12.47 0.91
CA ILE A 46 -13.96 -11.64 1.81
C ILE A 46 -14.99 -12.53 2.49
N GLN A 47 -15.00 -12.52 3.81
CA GLN A 47 -15.96 -13.24 4.64
C GLN A 47 -16.73 -12.24 5.50
N ILE A 48 -18.05 -12.24 5.34
CA ILE A 48 -18.98 -11.31 5.99
C ILE A 48 -19.77 -12.13 7.02
N GLY A 49 -19.72 -11.69 8.27
CA GLY A 49 -20.25 -12.43 9.41
C GLY A 49 -19.45 -13.70 9.70
N ASN A 50 -19.97 -14.52 10.62
CA ASN A 50 -19.39 -15.82 10.97
C ASN A 50 -19.74 -16.88 9.91
N SER A 51 -19.33 -16.64 8.66
CA SER A 51 -19.58 -17.48 7.47
C SER A 51 -20.96 -17.35 6.84
N GLU A 52 -21.67 -16.24 7.10
CA GLU A 52 -22.99 -15.98 6.53
C GLU A 52 -22.94 -15.76 5.02
N ARG A 53 -21.89 -15.07 4.56
CA ARG A 53 -21.64 -14.80 3.16
C ARG A 53 -20.16 -14.72 2.88
N ALA A 54 -19.78 -15.18 1.70
CA ALA A 54 -18.41 -15.05 1.24
C ALA A 54 -18.37 -14.57 -0.21
N CYS A 55 -17.38 -13.73 -0.48
CA CYS A 55 -17.13 -13.10 -1.76
C CYS A 55 -15.64 -13.15 -2.09
N THR A 56 -15.33 -12.70 -3.29
CA THR A 56 -13.97 -12.45 -3.73
C THR A 56 -13.75 -10.93 -3.81
N GLY A 57 -12.52 -10.48 -3.63
CA GLY A 57 -12.12 -9.10 -3.83
C GLY A 57 -10.75 -9.02 -4.50
N THR A 58 -10.29 -7.81 -4.74
CA THR A 58 -8.99 -7.55 -5.38
C THR A 58 -8.25 -6.45 -4.63
N LEU A 59 -7.03 -6.71 -4.15
CA LEU A 59 -6.16 -5.70 -3.54
C LEU A 59 -5.73 -4.68 -4.62
N VAL A 60 -6.18 -3.43 -4.47
CA VAL A 60 -5.89 -2.32 -5.39
C VAL A 60 -4.95 -1.27 -4.80
N SER A 61 -4.72 -1.32 -3.49
CA SER A 61 -3.68 -0.61 -2.73
C SER A 61 -3.41 -1.42 -1.46
N GLN A 62 -2.26 -1.22 -0.81
CA GLN A 62 -1.83 -2.00 0.36
C GLN A 62 -2.91 -2.09 1.45
N ARG A 63 -3.81 -1.12 1.56
CA ARG A 63 -4.86 -1.07 2.58
C ARG A 63 -6.29 -1.12 2.03
N TRP A 64 -6.46 -1.40 0.73
CA TRP A 64 -7.75 -1.30 0.06
C TRP A 64 -8.02 -2.47 -0.89
N VAL A 65 -9.19 -3.06 -0.72
CA VAL A 65 -9.71 -4.13 -1.58
C VAL A 65 -10.93 -3.61 -2.35
N LEU A 66 -10.96 -3.83 -3.66
CA LEU A 66 -12.10 -3.58 -4.52
C LEU A 66 -12.92 -4.85 -4.68
N THR A 67 -14.24 -4.76 -4.56
CA THR A 67 -15.16 -5.91 -4.69
C THR A 67 -16.55 -5.45 -5.15
N ALA A 68 -17.47 -6.38 -5.33
CA ALA A 68 -18.86 -6.10 -5.67
C ALA A 68 -19.61 -5.53 -4.45
N ALA A 69 -20.39 -4.48 -4.64
CA ALA A 69 -21.21 -3.89 -3.58
C ALA A 69 -22.28 -4.87 -3.07
N SER A 70 -22.79 -5.72 -3.96
CA SER A 70 -23.75 -6.79 -3.71
C SER A 70 -23.27 -7.83 -2.69
N CYS A 71 -21.96 -7.89 -2.43
CA CYS A 71 -21.40 -8.68 -1.34
C CYS A 71 -21.90 -8.22 0.02
N PHE A 72 -22.05 -6.91 0.24
CA PHE A 72 -22.42 -6.34 1.53
C PHE A 72 -23.92 -6.08 1.68
N ALA A 73 -24.66 -6.07 0.56
CA ALA A 73 -26.11 -5.92 0.56
C ALA A 73 -26.67 -6.56 -0.73
N ALA A 74 -27.46 -7.64 -0.59
CA ALA A 74 -27.92 -8.43 -1.75
C ALA A 74 -28.78 -7.64 -2.75
N ASP A 75 -29.63 -6.74 -2.24
CA ASP A 75 -30.66 -6.06 -3.03
C ASP A 75 -30.58 -4.54 -2.96
N ALA A 76 -29.51 -4.01 -2.35
CA ALA A 76 -29.29 -2.58 -2.16
C ALA A 76 -27.80 -2.26 -2.16
N LYS A 77 -27.47 -0.99 -2.35
CA LYS A 77 -26.11 -0.51 -2.15
C LYS A 77 -25.79 -0.49 -0.64
N PRO A 78 -24.62 -0.97 -0.18
CA PRO A 78 -24.26 -0.85 1.23
C PRO A 78 -24.09 0.63 1.60
N ALA A 79 -24.34 0.96 2.88
CA ALA A 79 -24.05 2.29 3.39
C ALA A 79 -22.53 2.55 3.37
N ALA A 80 -22.14 3.80 3.12
CA ALA A 80 -20.76 4.22 3.28
C ALA A 80 -20.37 4.27 4.77
N GLY A 81 -19.10 4.02 5.08
CA GLY A 81 -18.58 3.98 6.44
C GLY A 81 -18.39 2.55 6.96
N LYS A 82 -18.43 2.36 8.28
CA LYS A 82 -18.13 1.06 8.89
C LYS A 82 -19.08 -0.05 8.38
N PRO A 83 -18.56 -1.24 8.00
CA PRO A 83 -19.42 -2.37 7.64
C PRO A 83 -20.44 -2.71 8.74
N ALA A 84 -21.70 -2.92 8.35
CA ALA A 84 -22.78 -3.27 9.29
C ALA A 84 -22.55 -4.63 9.96
N VAL A 85 -21.89 -5.55 9.27
CA VAL A 85 -21.54 -6.89 9.76
C VAL A 85 -20.01 -7.00 9.81
N ALA A 86 -19.49 -7.58 10.89
CA ALA A 86 -18.07 -7.86 11.03
C ALA A 86 -17.57 -8.62 9.81
N THR A 87 -16.53 -8.11 9.16
CA THR A 87 -16.04 -8.64 7.90
C THR A 87 -14.53 -8.84 7.98
N THR A 88 -14.09 -10.04 7.63
CA THR A 88 -12.67 -10.40 7.52
C THR A 88 -12.27 -10.54 6.07
N VAL A 89 -11.05 -10.09 5.74
CA VAL A 89 -10.49 -10.12 4.40
C VAL A 89 -9.15 -10.84 4.46
N THR A 90 -9.00 -11.91 3.70
CA THR A 90 -7.75 -12.68 3.59
C THR A 90 -7.08 -12.36 2.25
N VAL A 91 -5.82 -11.95 2.27
CA VAL A 91 -5.04 -11.55 1.08
C VAL A 91 -3.69 -12.26 1.10
N GLY A 92 -3.10 -12.54 -0.07
CA GLY A 92 -1.79 -13.17 -0.18
C GLY A 92 -1.79 -14.69 -0.01
N ARG A 93 -2.98 -15.32 -0.02
CA ARG A 93 -3.15 -16.78 0.01
C ARG A 93 -3.88 -17.23 -1.24
N THR A 94 -3.30 -18.15 -2.01
CA THR A 94 -4.05 -18.88 -3.06
C THR A 94 -4.59 -20.20 -2.55
N ASN A 95 -4.11 -20.68 -1.39
CA ASN A 95 -4.69 -21.76 -0.62
C ASN A 95 -4.91 -21.27 0.81
N LEU A 96 -6.17 -21.14 1.23
CA LEU A 96 -6.59 -20.58 2.52
C LEU A 96 -6.14 -21.43 3.72
N THR A 97 -5.83 -22.72 3.51
CA THR A 97 -5.26 -23.60 4.55
C THR A 97 -3.79 -23.28 4.85
N GLN A 98 -3.08 -22.59 3.95
CA GLN A 98 -1.70 -22.19 4.15
C GLN A 98 -1.61 -20.92 5.00
N THR A 99 -1.73 -21.08 6.32
CA THR A 99 -1.75 -19.93 7.25
C THR A 99 -0.40 -19.29 7.49
N SER A 100 0.70 -19.89 7.02
CA SER A 100 2.06 -19.34 7.07
C SER A 100 2.33 -18.25 6.02
N THR A 101 1.44 -18.08 5.04
CA THR A 101 1.52 -17.04 4.01
C THR A 101 0.30 -16.14 4.06
N GLY A 102 0.42 -14.95 3.46
CA GLY A 102 -0.64 -13.96 3.42
C GLY A 102 -1.08 -13.46 4.80
N THR A 103 -2.14 -12.68 4.82
CA THR A 103 -2.64 -12.04 6.05
C THR A 103 -4.16 -11.98 6.08
N VAL A 104 -4.70 -11.97 7.30
CA VAL A 104 -6.11 -11.69 7.56
C VAL A 104 -6.23 -10.30 8.16
N ARG A 105 -7.17 -9.52 7.66
CA ARG A 105 -7.50 -8.17 8.12
C ARG A 105 -8.98 -8.04 8.39
N THR A 106 -9.35 -7.00 9.12
CA THR A 106 -10.75 -6.62 9.31
C THR A 106 -11.07 -5.43 8.41
N ALA A 107 -12.29 -5.43 7.84
CA ALA A 107 -12.79 -4.28 7.11
C ALA A 107 -13.28 -3.22 8.09
N VAL A 108 -12.83 -1.97 7.91
CA VAL A 108 -13.15 -0.85 8.80
C VAL A 108 -13.99 0.24 8.14
N GLU A 109 -13.98 0.29 6.80
CA GLU A 109 -14.72 1.29 6.04
C GLU A 109 -15.12 0.73 4.67
N LEU A 110 -16.34 1.04 4.23
CA LEU A 110 -16.87 0.81 2.90
C LEU A 110 -17.04 2.15 2.19
N VAL A 111 -16.49 2.25 0.99
CA VAL A 111 -16.67 3.40 0.08
C VAL A 111 -17.35 2.88 -1.18
N PRO A 112 -18.69 2.88 -1.24
CA PRO A 112 -19.43 2.26 -2.33
C PRO A 112 -19.62 3.25 -3.50
N TYR A 113 -19.35 2.80 -4.72
CA TYR A 113 -19.51 3.63 -5.92
C TYR A 113 -21.00 3.92 -6.19
N PRO A 114 -21.40 5.14 -6.60
CA PRO A 114 -22.81 5.53 -6.83
C PRO A 114 -23.59 4.57 -7.72
N ASP A 115 -23.10 4.32 -8.94
CA ASP A 115 -23.94 3.83 -10.03
C ASP A 115 -23.53 2.46 -10.57
N ARG A 116 -22.67 1.73 -9.83
CA ARG A 116 -22.20 0.40 -10.22
C ARG A 116 -22.13 -0.53 -9.03
N ASP A 117 -22.15 -1.84 -9.30
CA ASP A 117 -21.97 -2.88 -8.30
C ASP A 117 -20.49 -2.96 -7.85
N LEU A 118 -20.04 -1.93 -7.14
CA LEU A 118 -18.64 -1.72 -6.80
C LEU A 118 -18.49 -1.04 -5.44
N VAL A 119 -17.60 -1.56 -4.61
CA VAL A 119 -17.26 -0.98 -3.31
C VAL A 119 -15.76 -1.15 -3.03
N LEU A 120 -15.16 -0.09 -2.52
CA LEU A 120 -13.84 -0.13 -1.89
C LEU A 120 -13.98 -0.49 -0.42
N VAL A 121 -13.13 -1.39 0.05
CA VAL A 121 -13.10 -1.88 1.43
C VAL A 121 -11.76 -1.51 2.03
N LYS A 122 -11.76 -0.59 3.01
CA LYS A 122 -10.57 -0.21 3.77
C LYS A 122 -10.29 -1.27 4.83
N LEU A 123 -9.02 -1.65 4.93
CA LEU A 123 -8.52 -2.59 5.92
C LEU A 123 -8.04 -1.85 7.18
N ASN A 124 -8.11 -2.50 8.33
CA ASN A 124 -7.65 -1.96 9.61
C ASN A 124 -6.13 -1.74 9.70
N THR A 125 -5.37 -2.45 8.86
CA THR A 125 -3.92 -2.38 8.72
C THR A 125 -3.60 -2.78 7.30
N GLY A 126 -2.54 -2.25 6.71
CA GLY A 126 -2.19 -2.62 5.35
C GLY A 126 -1.66 -4.05 5.23
N ILE A 127 -1.39 -4.41 3.98
CA ILE A 127 -0.93 -5.73 3.53
C ILE A 127 0.48 -5.55 2.95
N ALA A 128 1.49 -5.82 3.78
CA ALA A 128 2.86 -5.89 3.33
C ALA A 128 3.14 -7.14 2.48
N GLY A 129 4.08 -7.03 1.54
CA GLY A 129 4.59 -8.16 0.74
C GLY A 129 3.65 -8.68 -0.36
N VAL A 130 2.44 -8.14 -0.51
CA VAL A 130 1.55 -8.44 -1.63
C VAL A 130 1.43 -7.21 -2.52
N LYS A 131 1.95 -7.31 -3.75
CA LYS A 131 1.83 -6.23 -4.74
C LYS A 131 0.35 -6.08 -5.16
N PRO A 132 -0.27 -4.89 -5.00
CA PRO A 132 -1.60 -4.63 -5.53
C PRO A 132 -1.67 -4.80 -7.06
N VAL A 133 -2.84 -5.17 -7.57
CA VAL A 133 -3.03 -5.31 -9.01
C VAL A 133 -2.93 -3.94 -9.70
N ALA A 134 -2.35 -3.90 -10.91
CA ALA A 134 -2.37 -2.70 -11.73
C ALA A 134 -3.80 -2.43 -12.22
N LEU A 135 -4.24 -1.18 -12.25
CA LEU A 135 -5.52 -0.81 -12.86
C LEU A 135 -5.36 -0.64 -14.37
N ALA A 136 -6.29 -1.16 -15.18
CA ALA A 136 -6.28 -0.93 -16.63
C ALA A 136 -6.52 0.55 -16.97
N THR A 137 -5.86 1.06 -18.00
CA THR A 137 -6.04 2.43 -18.54
C THR A 137 -6.98 2.50 -19.73
N THR A 138 -7.26 1.35 -20.35
CA THR A 138 -8.04 1.26 -21.57
C THR A 138 -9.17 0.26 -21.40
N PRO A 139 -10.32 0.52 -22.05
CA PRO A 139 -11.45 -0.39 -22.01
C PRO A 139 -11.07 -1.75 -22.61
N VAL A 140 -11.75 -2.79 -22.14
CA VAL A 140 -11.72 -4.11 -22.78
C VAL A 140 -12.63 -4.08 -23.99
N THR A 141 -12.14 -4.56 -25.12
CA THR A 141 -12.93 -4.62 -26.37
C THR A 141 -13.63 -5.96 -26.52
N ALA A 142 -14.74 -5.98 -27.25
CA ALA A 142 -15.39 -7.23 -27.61
C ALA A 142 -14.44 -8.13 -28.42
N GLY A 143 -14.46 -9.43 -28.14
CA GLY A 143 -13.54 -10.45 -28.67
C GLY A 143 -12.25 -10.60 -27.87
N GLN A 144 -11.95 -9.71 -26.91
CA GLN A 144 -10.73 -9.79 -26.13
C GLN A 144 -10.78 -10.93 -25.10
N SER A 145 -9.68 -11.67 -24.98
CA SER A 145 -9.49 -12.68 -23.93
C SER A 145 -9.14 -12.03 -22.60
N VAL A 146 -9.80 -12.47 -21.54
CA VAL A 146 -9.58 -12.04 -20.15
C VAL A 146 -9.58 -13.25 -19.22
N THR A 147 -8.95 -13.11 -18.06
CA THR A 147 -8.92 -14.15 -17.02
C THR A 147 -9.64 -13.66 -15.77
N ALA A 148 -10.62 -14.42 -15.29
CA ALA A 148 -11.23 -14.18 -13.98
C ALA A 148 -10.56 -15.04 -12.91
N ALA A 149 -10.51 -14.57 -11.66
CA ALA A 149 -10.08 -15.37 -10.52
C ALA A 149 -11.04 -15.23 -9.34
N GLY A 150 -11.19 -16.29 -8.54
CA GLY A 150 -12.06 -16.23 -7.36
C GLY A 150 -12.08 -17.46 -6.46
N PHE A 151 -12.63 -17.24 -5.26
CA PHE A 151 -12.85 -18.23 -4.20
C PHE A 151 -14.33 -18.67 -4.12
N GLY A 152 -15.08 -18.45 -5.20
CA GLY A 152 -16.47 -18.90 -5.28
C GLY A 152 -16.59 -20.41 -5.35
N GLN A 153 -17.82 -20.86 -5.23
CA GLN A 153 -18.20 -22.25 -5.42
C GLN A 153 -17.66 -22.78 -6.74
N THR A 154 -17.44 -24.08 -6.79
CA THR A 154 -17.07 -24.75 -8.03
C THR A 154 -18.19 -25.67 -8.47
N ARG A 155 -18.00 -26.44 -9.55
CA ARG A 155 -19.00 -27.42 -10.01
C ARG A 155 -19.21 -28.57 -9.02
N THR A 156 -18.24 -28.83 -8.15
CA THR A 156 -18.22 -30.00 -7.25
C THR A 156 -17.99 -29.63 -5.78
N THR A 157 -17.56 -28.40 -5.48
CA THR A 157 -17.14 -27.98 -4.14
C THR A 157 -17.88 -26.72 -3.70
N TRP A 158 -18.50 -26.77 -2.52
CA TRP A 158 -19.35 -25.68 -1.99
C TRP A 158 -18.57 -24.51 -1.37
N VAL A 159 -17.33 -24.73 -0.92
CA VAL A 159 -16.42 -23.69 -0.39
C VAL A 159 -14.98 -24.14 -0.67
N PRO A 160 -14.40 -23.83 -1.83
CA PRO A 160 -13.00 -24.16 -2.04
C PRO A 160 -12.10 -23.29 -1.17
N ASP A 161 -11.14 -23.92 -0.50
CA ASP A 161 -10.02 -23.21 0.13
C ASP A 161 -8.98 -22.74 -0.90
N ILE A 162 -9.15 -23.12 -2.16
CA ILE A 162 -8.20 -22.83 -3.24
C ILE A 162 -8.77 -21.74 -4.14
N LEU A 163 -7.91 -20.79 -4.51
CA LEU A 163 -8.17 -19.77 -5.51
C LEU A 163 -8.07 -20.41 -6.89
N HIS A 164 -9.11 -20.22 -7.70
CA HIS A 164 -9.14 -20.73 -9.06
C HIS A 164 -9.12 -19.58 -10.07
N THR A 165 -8.71 -19.90 -11.30
CA THR A 165 -8.77 -18.98 -12.44
C THR A 165 -9.60 -19.58 -13.56
N GLY A 166 -10.14 -18.75 -14.45
CA GLY A 166 -10.87 -19.19 -15.63
C GLY A 166 -10.74 -18.21 -16.79
N ALA A 167 -10.66 -18.71 -18.01
CA ALA A 167 -10.54 -17.90 -19.22
C ALA A 167 -11.92 -17.54 -19.80
N PHE A 168 -12.09 -16.28 -20.19
CA PHE A 168 -13.32 -15.75 -20.76
C PHE A 168 -13.01 -14.88 -21.98
N THR A 169 -13.96 -14.82 -22.91
CA THR A 169 -14.00 -13.82 -23.97
C THR A 169 -14.98 -12.72 -23.56
N ALA A 170 -14.56 -11.47 -23.65
CA ALA A 170 -15.45 -10.31 -23.54
C ALA A 170 -16.34 -10.23 -24.80
N THR A 171 -17.67 -10.24 -24.68
CA THR A 171 -18.55 -10.36 -25.86
C THR A 171 -19.59 -9.25 -26.01
N GLY A 172 -19.85 -8.47 -24.97
CA GLY A 172 -20.77 -7.34 -25.03
C GLY A 172 -20.34 -6.29 -24.02
N ASP A 173 -20.32 -5.03 -24.42
CA ASP A 173 -19.80 -3.95 -23.60
C ASP A 173 -20.84 -2.82 -23.47
N SER A 174 -20.94 -2.28 -22.28
CA SER A 174 -21.64 -1.04 -21.94
C SER A 174 -20.69 -0.17 -21.14
N SER A 175 -20.97 1.12 -20.99
CA SER A 175 -20.09 2.00 -20.21
C SER A 175 -19.86 1.52 -18.76
N ALA A 176 -20.78 0.75 -18.18
CA ALA A 176 -20.68 0.27 -16.80
C ALA A 176 -20.26 -1.19 -16.64
N ASN A 177 -20.53 -2.04 -17.65
CA ASN A 177 -20.41 -3.49 -17.52
C ASN A 177 -19.94 -4.16 -18.80
N ILE A 178 -19.30 -5.30 -18.62
CA ILE A 178 -18.88 -6.21 -19.69
C ILE A 178 -19.50 -7.59 -19.50
N ALA A 179 -20.02 -8.15 -20.59
CA ALA A 179 -20.48 -9.52 -20.66
C ALA A 179 -19.30 -10.46 -20.96
N LEU A 180 -19.23 -11.55 -20.20
CA LEU A 180 -18.19 -12.55 -20.28
C LEU A 180 -18.79 -13.87 -20.76
N THR A 181 -18.20 -14.41 -21.83
CA THR A 181 -18.50 -15.75 -22.33
C THR A 181 -17.34 -16.67 -21.96
N PRO A 182 -17.57 -17.80 -21.26
CA PRO A 182 -16.48 -18.69 -20.86
C PRO A 182 -15.79 -19.32 -22.07
N THR A 183 -14.50 -19.57 -21.90
CA THR A 183 -13.70 -20.38 -22.82
C THR A 183 -13.54 -21.77 -22.21
N GLY A 184 -13.90 -22.82 -22.97
CA GLY A 184 -13.94 -24.18 -22.44
C GLY A 184 -15.04 -24.35 -21.39
N ASP A 185 -14.64 -24.80 -20.21
CA ASP A 185 -15.48 -25.20 -19.08
C ASP A 185 -15.39 -24.24 -17.88
N ALA A 186 -14.74 -23.09 -18.06
CA ALA A 186 -14.73 -22.01 -17.08
C ALA A 186 -16.16 -21.57 -16.72
N VAL A 187 -16.37 -21.23 -15.45
CA VAL A 187 -17.66 -20.72 -14.96
C VAL A 187 -17.40 -19.75 -13.82
N ILE A 188 -18.27 -18.75 -13.65
CA ILE A 188 -18.29 -17.87 -12.48
C ILE A 188 -19.49 -18.28 -11.63
N CYS A 189 -19.27 -18.54 -10.34
CA CYS A 189 -20.26 -19.09 -9.42
C CYS A 189 -20.49 -18.21 -8.19
N LYS A 190 -21.42 -18.60 -7.32
CA LYS A 190 -21.68 -17.92 -6.04
C LYS A 190 -20.39 -17.81 -5.23
N GLY A 191 -20.08 -16.61 -4.76
CA GLY A 191 -18.87 -16.28 -4.02
C GLY A 191 -17.69 -15.80 -4.86
N ASP A 192 -17.77 -15.89 -6.19
CA ASP A 192 -16.79 -15.25 -7.08
C ASP A 192 -17.06 -13.76 -7.26
N ALA A 193 -18.24 -13.26 -6.90
CA ALA A 193 -18.60 -11.85 -6.99
C ALA A 193 -17.53 -10.98 -6.30
N GLY A 194 -17.14 -9.92 -7.00
CA GLY A 194 -16.06 -9.00 -6.65
C GLY A 194 -14.65 -9.46 -7.02
N GLY A 195 -14.50 -10.67 -7.56
CA GLY A 195 -13.23 -11.21 -8.03
C GLY A 195 -12.68 -10.48 -9.24
N PRO A 196 -11.35 -10.45 -9.42
CA PRO A 196 -10.73 -9.71 -10.50
C PRO A 196 -11.04 -10.35 -11.86
N VAL A 197 -11.32 -9.50 -12.84
CA VAL A 197 -11.23 -9.82 -14.28
C VAL A 197 -10.01 -9.10 -14.81
N LEU A 198 -9.10 -9.85 -15.41
CA LEU A 198 -7.75 -9.43 -15.71
C LEU A 198 -7.45 -9.51 -17.20
N ARG A 199 -6.71 -8.53 -17.69
CA ARG A 199 -6.06 -8.56 -18.99
C ARG A 199 -4.55 -8.61 -18.78
N THR A 200 -3.87 -9.47 -19.54
CA THR A 200 -2.41 -9.49 -19.58
C THR A 200 -1.92 -8.52 -20.66
N ASN A 201 -1.14 -7.52 -20.26
CA ASN A 201 -0.48 -6.57 -21.15
C ASN A 201 1.04 -6.68 -20.96
N GLY A 202 1.71 -7.36 -21.90
CA GLY A 202 3.10 -7.77 -21.72
C GLY A 202 3.25 -8.72 -20.52
N GLN A 203 4.00 -8.31 -19.50
CA GLN A 203 4.17 -9.06 -18.25
C GLN A 203 3.25 -8.60 -17.12
N THR A 204 2.42 -7.58 -17.35
CA THR A 204 1.57 -6.97 -16.32
C THR A 204 0.17 -7.52 -16.39
N GLN A 205 -0.37 -7.93 -15.24
CA GLN A 205 -1.80 -8.19 -15.07
C GLN A 205 -2.50 -6.88 -14.70
N GLU A 206 -3.45 -6.47 -15.54
CA GLU A 206 -4.27 -5.27 -15.34
C GLU A 206 -5.70 -5.68 -14.97
N LEU A 207 -6.22 -5.13 -13.87
CA LEU A 207 -7.62 -5.21 -13.50
C LEU A 207 -8.45 -4.38 -14.47
N VAL A 208 -9.35 -5.04 -15.19
CA VAL A 208 -10.24 -4.40 -16.17
C VAL A 208 -11.68 -4.30 -15.68
N ALA A 209 -12.10 -5.25 -14.85
CA ALA A 209 -13.41 -5.29 -14.25
C ALA A 209 -13.39 -6.16 -12.97
N VAL A 210 -14.44 -6.08 -12.16
CA VAL A 210 -14.71 -7.05 -11.10
C VAL A 210 -15.97 -7.85 -11.45
N THR A 211 -15.98 -9.15 -11.19
CA THR A 211 -17.16 -9.98 -11.41
C THR A 211 -18.33 -9.46 -10.57
N SER A 212 -19.54 -9.41 -11.14
CA SER A 212 -20.73 -8.94 -10.40
C SER A 212 -21.75 -10.07 -10.28
N ARG A 213 -22.20 -10.62 -11.40
CA ARG A 213 -23.26 -11.64 -11.44
C ARG A 213 -23.02 -12.66 -12.56
N SER A 214 -23.61 -13.83 -12.44
CA SER A 214 -23.59 -14.85 -13.49
C SER A 214 -24.87 -15.67 -13.51
N TRP A 215 -25.07 -16.41 -14.60
CA TRP A 215 -26.21 -17.29 -14.79
C TRP A 215 -26.14 -18.61 -14.00
N GLN A 216 -24.97 -18.92 -13.41
CA GLN A 216 -24.74 -20.09 -12.55
C GLN A 216 -24.87 -21.47 -13.23
N GLY A 217 -25.10 -21.55 -14.53
CA GLY A 217 -25.09 -22.82 -15.27
C GLY A 217 -23.72 -23.48 -15.14
N GLY A 218 -23.69 -24.75 -14.72
CA GLY A 218 -22.46 -25.47 -14.44
C GLY A 218 -21.88 -25.28 -13.03
N CYS A 219 -22.49 -24.49 -12.15
CA CYS A 219 -22.13 -24.39 -10.74
C CYS A 219 -22.78 -25.50 -9.88
N LEU A 220 -22.15 -25.86 -8.76
CA LEU A 220 -22.72 -26.83 -7.82
C LEU A 220 -24.08 -26.37 -7.30
N GLY A 221 -25.04 -27.29 -7.26
CA GLY A 221 -26.39 -27.01 -6.75
C GLY A 221 -27.29 -26.22 -7.70
N THR A 222 -26.80 -25.83 -8.88
CA THR A 222 -27.65 -25.26 -9.94
C THR A 222 -28.35 -26.39 -10.70
N PRO A 223 -29.67 -26.29 -10.99
CA PRO A 223 -30.37 -27.27 -11.81
C PRO A 223 -29.73 -27.44 -13.19
N ALA A 224 -29.63 -28.68 -13.68
CA ALA A 224 -29.07 -28.98 -15.00
C ALA A 224 -29.82 -28.32 -16.17
N THR A 225 -31.04 -27.82 -15.94
CA THR A 225 -31.83 -27.06 -16.91
C THR A 225 -31.31 -25.64 -17.12
N GLU A 226 -30.54 -25.09 -16.17
CA GLU A 226 -29.84 -23.83 -16.38
C GLU A 226 -28.51 -24.10 -17.09
N THR A 227 -28.49 -23.85 -18.39
CA THR A 227 -27.36 -24.13 -19.26
C THR A 227 -26.53 -22.89 -19.57
N ARG A 228 -26.97 -21.70 -19.16
CA ARG A 228 -26.24 -20.45 -19.44
C ARG A 228 -25.08 -20.33 -18.47
N THR A 229 -23.87 -20.24 -19.01
CA THR A 229 -22.60 -20.18 -18.26
C THR A 229 -21.97 -18.79 -18.27
N GLY A 230 -22.57 -17.84 -18.99
CA GLY A 230 -22.07 -16.46 -19.09
C GLY A 230 -22.16 -15.68 -17.78
N ALA A 231 -21.38 -14.60 -17.70
CA ALA A 231 -21.33 -13.71 -16.56
C ALA A 231 -21.30 -12.23 -16.99
N VAL A 232 -21.50 -11.35 -16.01
CA VAL A 232 -21.37 -9.89 -16.15
C VAL A 232 -20.39 -9.40 -15.10
N ALA A 233 -19.45 -8.57 -15.54
CA ALA A 233 -18.47 -7.90 -14.69
C ALA A 233 -18.61 -6.39 -14.81
N THR A 234 -18.37 -5.69 -13.71
CA THR A 234 -18.42 -4.23 -13.60
C THR A 234 -17.07 -3.64 -13.96
N ARG A 235 -17.06 -2.76 -14.95
CA ARG A 235 -15.85 -2.11 -15.49
C ARG A 235 -15.24 -1.12 -14.51
N ILE A 236 -13.92 -0.98 -14.55
CA ILE A 236 -13.17 -0.03 -13.69
C ILE A 236 -12.27 0.93 -14.46
N ASP A 237 -12.14 0.79 -15.78
CA ASP A 237 -11.18 1.55 -16.60
C ASP A 237 -11.43 3.07 -16.57
N ASP A 238 -12.69 3.50 -16.46
CA ASP A 238 -13.09 4.90 -16.29
C ASP A 238 -13.26 5.34 -14.83
N LEU A 239 -12.99 4.43 -13.87
CA LEU A 239 -13.11 4.69 -12.43
C LEU A 239 -11.76 4.88 -11.73
N ARG A 240 -10.66 4.89 -12.48
CA ARG A 240 -9.30 5.02 -11.91
C ARG A 240 -9.16 6.22 -10.99
N SER A 241 -9.68 7.39 -11.39
CA SER A 241 -9.60 8.61 -10.60
C SER A 241 -10.34 8.47 -9.27
N TRP A 242 -11.51 7.82 -9.28
CA TRP A 242 -12.24 7.51 -8.05
C TRP A 242 -11.48 6.50 -7.18
N ILE A 243 -10.90 5.45 -7.77
CA ILE A 243 -10.09 4.46 -7.03
C ILE A 243 -8.87 5.16 -6.42
N SER A 244 -8.01 5.80 -7.23
CA SER A 244 -6.79 6.45 -6.77
C SER A 244 -7.06 7.56 -5.76
N GLY A 245 -8.07 8.40 -5.98
CA GLY A 245 -8.45 9.46 -5.02
C GLY A 245 -8.93 8.89 -3.67
N ASN A 246 -9.35 7.63 -3.63
CA ASN A 246 -9.74 6.96 -2.39
C ASN A 246 -8.60 6.20 -1.72
N VAL A 247 -7.72 5.56 -2.50
CA VAL A 247 -6.78 4.55 -1.98
C VAL A 247 -5.32 5.00 -1.88
N THR A 248 -4.96 6.14 -2.47
CA THR A 248 -3.60 6.68 -2.37
C THR A 248 -3.34 7.19 -0.96
N PRO A 249 -2.27 6.73 -0.29
CA PRO A 249 -1.85 7.27 1.00
C PRO A 249 -1.51 8.76 0.91
N VAL A 250 -1.75 9.50 2.00
CA VAL A 250 -1.36 10.90 2.13
C VAL A 250 -0.15 10.96 3.05
N ALA A 251 0.93 11.61 2.60
CA ALA A 251 2.11 11.82 3.43
C ALA A 251 1.72 12.59 4.70
N GLY A 252 2.21 12.14 5.85
CA GLY A 252 1.90 12.64 7.18
C GLY A 252 0.56 12.19 7.75
N ASP A 253 -0.30 11.48 7.02
CA ASP A 253 -1.58 11.00 7.56
C ASP A 253 -1.37 9.80 8.50
N MET A 254 -1.40 10.07 9.81
CA MET A 254 -1.18 9.06 10.85
C MET A 254 -2.49 8.46 11.38
N ASN A 255 -3.63 9.08 11.07
CA ASN A 255 -4.92 8.69 11.61
C ASN A 255 -5.91 8.15 10.57
N GLY A 256 -5.55 8.21 9.28
CA GLY A 256 -6.29 7.66 8.16
C GLY A 256 -7.40 8.57 7.64
N ASP A 257 -7.44 9.86 8.01
CA ASP A 257 -8.44 10.86 7.59
C ASP A 257 -8.03 11.68 6.36
N LYS A 258 -6.88 11.36 5.76
CA LYS A 258 -6.29 12.00 4.57
C LYS A 258 -5.86 13.45 4.80
N LYS A 259 -5.46 13.78 6.01
CA LYS A 259 -4.88 15.08 6.36
C LYS A 259 -3.52 14.83 7.02
N PRO A 260 -2.45 15.55 6.63
CA PRO A 260 -1.16 15.41 7.30
C PRO A 260 -1.26 15.83 8.77
N ASP A 261 -0.78 14.95 9.64
CA ASP A 261 -0.71 15.10 11.08
C ASP A 261 0.70 15.56 11.52
N MET A 262 0.84 15.91 12.79
CA MET A 262 2.14 16.20 13.40
C MET A 262 2.40 15.27 14.58
N VAL A 263 3.62 14.77 14.70
CA VAL A 263 4.09 14.01 15.86
C VAL A 263 4.99 14.91 16.70
N ALA A 264 4.81 14.90 18.02
CA ALA A 264 5.60 15.73 18.92
C ALA A 264 5.97 15.02 20.21
N VAL A 265 7.07 15.47 20.83
CA VAL A 265 7.49 15.01 22.16
C VAL A 265 7.38 16.18 23.13
N ASP A 266 6.66 15.99 24.23
CA ASP A 266 6.53 17.01 25.28
C ASP A 266 7.65 16.94 26.33
N GLU A 267 7.65 17.90 27.25
CA GLU A 267 8.64 17.99 28.34
C GLU A 267 8.56 16.86 29.36
N ASP A 268 7.39 16.23 29.49
CA ASP A 268 7.19 15.03 30.31
C ASP A 268 7.74 13.76 29.65
N GLY A 269 8.19 13.84 28.39
CA GLY A 269 8.67 12.70 27.62
C GLY A 269 7.55 11.80 27.11
N LYS A 270 6.37 12.35 26.84
CA LYS A 270 5.29 11.68 26.13
C LYS A 270 5.39 11.96 24.63
N LEU A 271 4.98 10.98 23.83
CA LEU A 271 4.77 11.15 22.40
C LEU A 271 3.31 11.50 22.14
N LEU A 272 3.09 12.57 21.39
CA LEU A 272 1.80 13.15 21.07
C LEU A 272 1.57 13.08 19.56
N LEU A 273 0.33 12.79 19.17
CA LEU A 273 -0.15 12.97 17.82
C LEU A 273 -1.11 14.15 17.79
N TYR A 274 -0.86 15.12 16.91
CA TYR A 274 -1.74 16.24 16.65
C TYR A 274 -2.43 16.02 15.29
N PRO A 275 -3.74 15.75 15.27
CA PRO A 275 -4.47 15.56 14.02
C PRO A 275 -4.46 16.82 13.16
N GLY A 276 -4.17 16.68 11.87
CA GLY A 276 -4.25 17.77 10.90
C GLY A 276 -5.69 18.19 10.63
N THR A 277 -5.92 19.48 10.39
CA THR A 277 -7.22 19.96 9.91
C THR A 277 -7.32 19.92 8.39
N GLY A 278 -6.20 19.74 7.68
CA GLY A 278 -6.08 19.90 6.23
C GLY A 278 -6.07 21.36 5.77
N THR A 279 -5.84 22.31 6.69
CA THR A 279 -5.69 23.74 6.39
C THR A 279 -4.35 24.28 6.91
N GLY A 280 -3.40 23.40 7.24
CA GLY A 280 -2.18 23.73 7.97
C GLY A 280 -2.34 23.89 9.49
N ALA A 281 -3.57 23.90 10.02
CA ALA A 281 -3.81 23.92 11.45
C ALA A 281 -3.86 22.50 12.03
N LEU A 282 -3.74 22.40 13.36
CA LEU A 282 -3.72 21.16 14.12
C LEU A 282 -4.88 21.13 15.13
N GLY A 283 -5.44 19.94 15.33
CA GLY A 283 -6.45 19.64 16.33
C GLY A 283 -5.86 19.39 17.73
N ALA A 284 -6.72 18.99 18.66
CA ALA A 284 -6.30 18.62 20.01
C ALA A 284 -5.45 17.33 19.98
N PRO A 285 -4.32 17.29 20.72
CA PRO A 285 -3.43 16.14 20.66
C PRO A 285 -3.98 14.93 21.42
N THR A 286 -3.56 13.76 20.98
CA THR A 286 -3.71 12.49 21.70
C THR A 286 -2.34 11.93 22.10
N VAL A 287 -2.24 11.33 23.28
CA VAL A 287 -1.01 10.65 23.71
C VAL A 287 -0.91 9.30 23.00
N ILE A 288 0.15 9.12 22.21
CA ILE A 288 0.46 7.86 21.51
C ILE A 288 1.68 7.13 22.08
N GLY A 289 2.40 7.77 23.01
CA GLY A 289 3.45 7.13 23.82
C GLY A 289 3.49 7.75 25.21
N THR A 290 3.35 6.93 26.26
CA THR A 290 3.10 7.42 27.63
C THR A 290 4.34 7.79 28.43
N GLY A 291 5.55 7.52 27.92
CA GLY A 291 6.81 7.84 28.60
C GLY A 291 8.03 7.27 27.87
N GLY A 292 9.22 7.72 28.26
CA GLY A 292 10.49 7.24 27.70
C GLY A 292 10.98 8.00 26.46
N TRP A 293 10.28 9.07 26.05
CA TRP A 293 10.62 9.87 24.86
C TRP A 293 11.46 11.11 25.18
N SER A 294 11.78 11.36 26.45
CA SER A 294 12.63 12.50 26.84
C SER A 294 13.98 12.46 26.11
N GLY A 295 14.28 13.53 25.36
CA GLY A 295 15.51 13.63 24.56
C GLY A 295 15.55 12.73 23.32
N SER A 296 14.41 12.17 22.90
CA SER A 296 14.32 11.46 21.62
C SER A 296 14.30 12.43 20.44
N SER A 297 14.87 12.01 19.32
CA SER A 297 14.66 12.62 18.01
C SER A 297 13.64 11.77 17.26
N VAL A 298 12.56 12.38 16.78
CA VAL A 298 11.44 11.69 16.12
C VAL A 298 11.26 12.20 14.69
N THR A 299 10.84 11.31 13.81
CA THR A 299 10.37 11.61 12.45
C THR A 299 9.22 10.67 12.10
N HIS A 300 8.28 11.07 11.25
CA HIS A 300 7.17 10.20 10.84
C HIS A 300 7.04 10.03 9.31
N ARG A 301 8.17 10.04 8.59
CA ARG A 301 8.20 9.95 7.12
C ARG A 301 8.56 8.55 6.64
N GLY A 302 7.87 8.11 5.59
CA GLY A 302 8.12 6.84 4.91
C GLY A 302 7.44 5.61 5.51
N ASP A 303 7.10 4.64 4.65
CA ASP A 303 6.51 3.35 5.02
C ASP A 303 7.61 2.31 5.25
N TRP A 304 7.90 2.00 6.51
CA TRP A 304 9.02 1.14 6.91
C TRP A 304 8.65 -0.34 6.98
N ASN A 305 7.35 -0.63 7.08
CA ASN A 305 6.83 -1.99 7.22
C ASN A 305 6.13 -2.50 5.94
N GLY A 306 5.90 -1.64 4.96
CA GLY A 306 5.34 -1.95 3.64
C GLY A 306 3.81 -2.03 3.60
N ASP A 307 3.10 -1.48 4.60
CA ASP A 307 1.65 -1.53 4.70
C ASP A 307 0.93 -0.32 4.06
N GLY A 308 1.69 0.59 3.47
CA GLY A 308 1.21 1.77 2.76
C GLY A 308 0.94 2.99 3.64
N MET A 309 1.29 2.95 4.94
CA MET A 309 1.21 4.12 5.83
C MET A 309 2.62 4.57 6.21
N GLU A 310 2.82 5.88 6.43
CA GLU A 310 4.09 6.33 7.01
C GLU A 310 4.19 5.90 8.47
N ASP A 311 5.38 5.47 8.89
CA ASP A 311 5.67 5.01 10.24
C ASP A 311 6.44 6.06 11.05
N VAL A 312 6.35 5.99 12.38
CA VAL A 312 7.21 6.82 13.25
C VAL A 312 8.57 6.16 13.39
N VAL A 313 9.64 6.89 13.10
CA VAL A 313 11.02 6.48 13.39
C VAL A 313 11.58 7.38 14.47
N ALA A 314 12.26 6.81 15.46
CA ALA A 314 12.83 7.60 16.53
C ALA A 314 14.13 7.03 17.07
N ARG A 315 14.99 7.94 17.53
CA ARG A 315 16.13 7.60 18.38
C ARG A 315 15.72 7.73 19.84
N VAL A 316 15.58 6.60 20.53
CA VAL A 316 15.21 6.52 21.95
C VAL A 316 16.31 5.82 22.74
N GLY A 317 16.91 6.51 23.72
CA GLY A 317 17.96 5.91 24.55
C GLY A 317 19.23 5.45 23.81
N GLY A 318 19.43 5.87 22.56
CA GLY A 318 20.55 5.45 21.69
C GLY A 318 20.20 4.33 20.71
N GLU A 319 18.99 3.78 20.82
CA GLU A 319 18.43 2.83 19.85
C GLU A 319 17.63 3.59 18.81
N LEU A 320 17.75 3.17 17.55
CA LEU A 320 16.95 3.63 16.45
C LEU A 320 15.81 2.63 16.25
N ARG A 321 14.57 3.09 16.36
CA ARG A 321 13.39 2.23 16.35
C ARG A 321 12.34 2.74 15.36
N VAL A 322 11.65 1.81 14.71
CA VAL A 322 10.43 2.05 13.92
C VAL A 322 9.23 1.67 14.77
N TYR A 323 8.22 2.53 14.82
CA TYR A 323 6.94 2.30 15.47
C TYR A 323 5.87 2.27 14.38
N PRO A 324 5.32 1.08 14.06
CA PRO A 324 4.35 0.92 12.98
C PRO A 324 3.13 1.81 13.18
N ASN A 325 2.73 2.56 12.17
CA ASN A 325 1.50 3.34 12.18
C ASN A 325 0.30 2.45 11.86
N LEU A 326 -0.67 2.37 12.77
CA LEU A 326 -1.85 1.54 12.58
C LEU A 326 -2.94 2.23 11.75
N GLY A 327 -2.75 3.50 11.38
CA GLY A 327 -3.64 4.28 10.51
C GLY A 327 -4.98 4.61 11.17
N ASN A 328 -4.97 4.74 12.49
CA ASN A 328 -6.11 5.10 13.33
C ASN A 328 -5.70 6.05 14.47
N GLY A 329 -4.54 6.69 14.35
CA GLY A 329 -3.98 7.60 15.34
C GLY A 329 -3.26 6.89 16.48
N THR A 330 -2.89 5.62 16.30
CA THR A 330 -2.10 4.84 17.27
C THR A 330 -0.92 4.16 16.60
N ILE A 331 0.11 3.85 17.40
CA ILE A 331 1.32 3.16 16.96
C ILE A 331 1.38 1.74 17.54
N GLY A 332 1.98 0.83 16.77
CA GLY A 332 2.24 -0.55 17.16
C GLY A 332 3.51 -0.71 18.00
N SER A 333 3.81 -1.96 18.35
CA SER A 333 5.06 -2.31 19.05
C SER A 333 6.29 -1.93 18.22
N PRO A 334 7.33 -1.34 18.84
CA PRO A 334 8.51 -0.92 18.10
C PRO A 334 9.32 -2.10 17.56
N VAL A 335 10.02 -1.84 16.47
CA VAL A 335 11.07 -2.68 15.88
C VAL A 335 12.39 -1.92 15.98
N ASP A 336 13.39 -2.53 16.62
CA ASP A 336 14.74 -1.96 16.67
C ASP A 336 15.43 -2.15 15.32
N ILE A 337 15.85 -1.05 14.71
CA ILE A 337 16.50 -1.04 13.38
C ILE A 337 17.97 -0.63 13.45
N GLY A 338 18.43 -0.13 14.60
CA GLY A 338 19.83 0.23 14.83
C GLY A 338 20.11 0.52 16.30
N SER A 339 21.38 0.54 16.68
CA SER A 339 21.81 0.85 18.05
C SER A 339 23.13 1.62 18.06
N GLY A 340 23.49 2.19 19.22
CA GLY A 340 24.76 2.87 19.41
C GLY A 340 24.79 4.32 18.90
N LEU A 341 23.63 4.91 18.58
CA LEU A 341 23.58 6.32 18.20
C LEU A 341 23.86 7.22 19.42
N PRO A 342 24.82 8.15 19.33
CA PRO A 342 25.20 8.99 20.46
C PRO A 342 24.04 9.89 20.90
N SER A 343 24.15 10.42 22.12
CA SER A 343 23.23 11.46 22.60
C SER A 343 23.33 12.69 21.70
N GLY A 344 22.17 13.27 21.35
CA GLY A 344 22.09 14.43 20.46
C GLY A 344 22.11 14.09 18.96
N ALA A 345 22.24 12.82 18.57
CA ALA A 345 22.06 12.44 17.17
C ALA A 345 20.64 12.80 16.70
N GLN A 346 20.53 13.55 15.59
CA GLN A 346 19.24 13.87 14.97
C GLN A 346 18.94 12.84 13.90
N VAL A 347 17.68 12.39 13.84
CA VAL A 347 17.19 11.44 12.86
C VAL A 347 16.04 12.07 12.09
N VAL A 348 16.18 12.15 10.77
CA VAL A 348 15.16 12.71 9.88
C VAL A 348 14.87 11.70 8.77
N GLY A 349 13.59 11.37 8.59
CA GLY A 349 13.12 10.61 7.44
C GLY A 349 13.02 11.54 6.25
N VAL A 350 13.90 11.34 5.28
CA VAL A 350 13.96 12.18 4.07
C VAL A 350 13.09 11.61 2.96
N GLY A 351 12.71 10.33 3.02
CA GLY A 351 12.03 9.62 1.95
C GLY A 351 13.02 8.79 1.13
N ASP A 352 12.61 8.31 -0.04
CA ASP A 352 13.42 7.44 -0.90
C ASP A 352 14.47 8.25 -1.66
N THR A 353 15.64 8.43 -1.04
CA THR A 353 16.74 9.20 -1.64
C THR A 353 17.41 8.37 -2.73
N ASN A 354 17.56 7.07 -2.51
CA ASN A 354 18.30 6.18 -3.39
C ASN A 354 17.50 5.56 -4.56
N ARG A 355 16.18 5.78 -4.58
CA ARG A 355 15.23 5.34 -5.62
C ARG A 355 15.03 3.83 -5.70
N ASP A 356 15.19 3.11 -4.59
CA ASP A 356 14.89 1.68 -4.51
C ASP A 356 13.44 1.37 -4.09
N GLY A 357 12.63 2.41 -3.89
CA GLY A 357 11.23 2.32 -3.49
C GLY A 357 11.03 2.21 -1.98
N LYS A 358 12.07 2.46 -1.16
CA LYS A 358 12.03 2.36 0.30
C LYS A 358 12.43 3.69 0.95
N PRO A 359 11.92 4.00 2.14
CA PRO A 359 12.29 5.23 2.82
C PRO A 359 13.71 5.16 3.38
N ASP A 360 14.46 6.25 3.25
CA ASP A 360 15.78 6.42 3.83
C ASP A 360 15.76 7.41 5.01
N LEU A 361 16.78 7.33 5.86
CA LEU A 361 17.03 8.32 6.91
C LEU A 361 18.30 9.09 6.63
N VAL A 362 18.28 10.36 7.04
CA VAL A 362 19.49 11.15 7.24
C VAL A 362 19.70 11.34 8.74
N VAL A 363 20.92 11.10 9.19
CA VAL A 363 21.29 11.17 10.61
C VAL A 363 22.52 12.04 10.79
N THR A 364 22.47 12.97 11.74
CA THR A 364 23.64 13.75 12.16
C THR A 364 24.22 13.18 13.45
N HIS A 365 25.53 13.00 13.47
CA HIS A 365 26.28 12.81 14.70
C HIS A 365 27.78 12.97 14.45
N SER A 366 28.54 13.25 15.51
CA SER A 366 30.00 13.31 15.45
C SER A 366 30.51 14.28 14.37
N ASN A 367 29.84 15.43 14.24
CA ASN A 367 30.05 16.49 13.26
C ASN A 367 29.82 16.09 11.79
N LYS A 368 29.17 14.96 11.54
CA LYS A 368 28.96 14.39 10.20
C LYS A 368 27.49 14.22 9.88
N LEU A 369 27.22 14.08 8.58
CA LEU A 369 25.94 13.70 8.02
C LEU A 369 26.06 12.31 7.39
N PHE A 370 25.09 11.46 7.67
CA PHE A 370 25.03 10.09 7.17
C PHE A 370 23.69 9.83 6.50
N LEU A 371 23.71 9.13 5.36
CA LEU A 371 22.56 8.49 4.78
C LEU A 371 22.49 7.05 5.32
N TYR A 372 21.33 6.65 5.81
CA TYR A 372 21.02 5.30 6.25
C TYR A 372 19.96 4.73 5.29
N PRO A 373 20.37 3.94 4.29
CA PRO A 373 19.42 3.37 3.33
C PRO A 373 18.45 2.40 4.01
N GLY A 374 17.16 2.56 3.76
CA GLY A 374 16.13 1.73 4.40
C GLY A 374 16.03 0.33 3.83
N VAL A 375 15.58 -0.59 4.68
CA VAL A 375 15.19 -1.94 4.29
C VAL A 375 13.78 -2.18 4.80
N VAL A 376 12.82 -2.29 3.88
CA VAL A 376 11.40 -2.51 4.16
C VAL A 376 11.06 -3.99 4.02
N GLY A 377 10.24 -4.49 4.95
CA GLY A 377 9.73 -5.85 4.93
C GLY A 377 9.21 -6.28 6.30
N THR A 378 9.08 -7.59 6.53
CA THR A 378 8.63 -8.16 7.81
C THR A 378 9.56 -7.85 8.98
N ALA A 379 10.80 -7.44 8.69
CA ALA A 379 11.72 -6.85 9.65
C ALA A 379 12.30 -5.59 9.01
N ALA A 380 11.76 -4.42 9.39
CA ALA A 380 12.35 -3.14 9.03
C ALA A 380 13.80 -3.11 9.52
N ALA A 381 14.69 -2.50 8.75
CA ALA A 381 16.09 -2.31 9.10
C ALA A 381 16.69 -1.13 8.35
N VAL A 382 17.93 -0.77 8.67
CA VAL A 382 18.76 0.12 7.87
C VAL A 382 20.03 -0.59 7.44
N SER A 383 20.52 -0.24 6.25
CA SER A 383 21.81 -0.70 5.74
C SER A 383 22.97 0.01 6.43
N ALA A 384 24.20 -0.40 6.12
CA ALA A 384 25.40 0.28 6.60
C ALA A 384 25.36 1.78 6.20
N PRO A 385 25.64 2.69 7.14
CA PRO A 385 25.52 4.12 6.89
C PRO A 385 26.60 4.62 5.92
N ILE A 386 26.21 5.56 5.06
CA ILE A 386 27.07 6.21 4.08
C ILE A 386 27.34 7.62 4.58
N VAL A 387 28.62 8.01 4.69
CA VAL A 387 28.98 9.40 5.02
C VAL A 387 28.69 10.28 3.81
N ILE A 388 27.79 11.24 3.97
CA ILE A 388 27.39 12.20 2.92
C ILE A 388 27.77 13.65 3.28
N GLY A 389 28.23 13.88 4.52
CA GLY A 389 28.81 15.13 4.96
C GLY A 389 29.92 14.88 5.98
N THR A 390 31.11 15.41 5.73
CA THR A 390 32.32 15.05 6.48
C THR A 390 32.61 15.92 7.71
N SER A 391 32.04 17.13 7.76
CA SER A 391 32.17 18.08 8.87
C SER A 391 31.09 19.17 8.81
N GLY A 392 30.88 19.90 9.91
CA GLY A 392 30.04 21.10 9.96
C GLY A 392 28.57 20.85 10.33
N TRP A 393 28.22 19.62 10.71
CA TRP A 393 26.83 19.21 10.94
C TRP A 393 26.38 19.26 12.41
N ASP A 394 27.28 19.40 13.38
CA ASP A 394 26.90 19.51 14.80
C ASP A 394 26.15 20.82 15.13
N VAL A 395 26.24 21.81 14.24
CA VAL A 395 25.57 23.12 14.39
C VAL A 395 24.30 23.23 13.54
N MET A 396 23.90 22.14 12.88
CA MET A 396 22.75 22.11 11.99
C MET A 396 21.58 21.40 12.64
N ASP A 397 20.40 22.01 12.59
CA ASP A 397 19.13 21.32 12.84
C ASP A 397 18.50 20.89 11.52
N LEU A 398 18.17 19.61 11.40
CA LEU A 398 17.65 19.04 10.17
C LEU A 398 16.11 18.96 10.14
N SER A 399 15.55 19.09 8.94
CA SER A 399 14.16 18.80 8.64
C SER A 399 14.02 18.33 7.19
N ALA A 400 13.03 17.52 6.87
CA ALA A 400 12.71 17.13 5.50
C ALA A 400 11.37 17.75 5.07
N LEU A 401 11.36 18.46 3.94
CA LEU A 401 10.11 18.89 3.30
C LEU A 401 9.52 17.82 2.37
N GLY A 402 10.35 16.86 1.94
CA GLY A 402 10.07 16.03 0.78
C GLY A 402 10.61 16.69 -0.48
N ASP A 403 9.96 16.44 -1.62
CA ASP A 403 10.34 16.96 -2.94
C ASP A 403 9.86 18.41 -3.11
N ALA A 404 10.66 19.36 -2.65
CA ALA A 404 10.28 20.78 -2.58
C ALA A 404 10.30 21.44 -3.96
N ASN A 405 11.15 20.98 -4.87
CA ASN A 405 11.28 21.52 -6.23
C ASN A 405 10.51 20.70 -7.30
N GLN A 406 9.79 19.65 -6.90
CA GLN A 406 8.97 18.77 -7.74
C GLN A 406 9.79 18.03 -8.83
N ASP A 407 11.06 17.71 -8.55
CA ASP A 407 11.93 16.99 -9.48
C ASP A 407 11.90 15.46 -9.31
N GLY A 408 11.05 14.96 -8.40
CA GLY A 408 10.89 13.57 -8.05
C GLY A 408 12.02 13.05 -7.16
N ARG A 409 12.67 13.90 -6.35
CA ARG A 409 13.66 13.52 -5.34
C ARG A 409 13.38 14.23 -4.03
N PRO A 410 13.61 13.57 -2.89
CA PRO A 410 13.50 14.25 -1.61
C PRO A 410 14.63 15.28 -1.43
N ASP A 411 14.27 16.44 -0.88
CA ASP A 411 15.18 17.51 -0.51
C ASP A 411 15.37 17.59 1.01
N LEU A 412 16.54 18.08 1.43
CA LEU A 412 16.89 18.29 2.83
C LEU A 412 16.89 19.78 3.17
N LEU A 413 16.27 20.13 4.30
CA LEU A 413 16.44 21.42 4.94
C LEU A 413 17.36 21.32 6.15
N ALA A 414 18.22 22.32 6.31
CA ALA A 414 19.06 22.44 7.49
C ALA A 414 19.16 23.89 7.97
N ARG A 415 18.93 24.11 9.27
CA ARG A 415 19.14 25.39 9.93
C ARG A 415 20.51 25.42 10.56
N ASP A 416 21.31 26.44 10.24
CA ASP A 416 22.48 26.77 11.03
C ASP A 416 22.07 27.46 12.34
N THR A 417 22.30 26.78 13.45
CA THR A 417 21.85 27.22 14.78
C THR A 417 22.60 28.44 15.30
N ARG A 418 23.74 28.80 14.70
CA ARG A 418 24.60 29.92 15.14
C ARG A 418 24.05 31.27 14.70
N ASP A 419 23.48 31.34 13.50
CA ASP A 419 22.98 32.58 12.90
C ASP A 419 21.50 32.51 12.48
N GLY A 420 20.89 31.33 12.49
CA GLY A 420 19.50 31.12 12.10
C GLY A 420 19.27 31.24 10.60
N ILE A 421 20.31 31.06 9.78
CA ILE A 421 20.14 30.89 8.33
C ILE A 421 19.63 29.48 8.07
N PHE A 422 18.58 29.40 7.27
CA PHE A 422 17.97 28.16 6.83
C PHE A 422 18.42 27.87 5.41
N TYR A 423 18.89 26.66 5.17
CA TYR A 423 19.44 26.21 3.89
C TYR A 423 18.62 25.06 3.32
N VAL A 424 18.51 25.04 1.99
CA VAL A 424 18.00 23.90 1.23
C VAL A 424 19.15 23.19 0.52
N TYR A 425 19.07 21.87 0.52
CA TYR A 425 20.00 20.94 -0.12
C TYR A 425 19.18 20.03 -1.03
N LEU A 426 19.33 20.20 -2.35
CA LEU A 426 18.49 19.51 -3.33
C LEU A 426 18.98 18.08 -3.57
N GLY A 427 18.05 17.13 -3.62
CA GLY A 427 18.36 15.73 -3.89
C GLY A 427 19.04 15.54 -5.25
N GLN A 428 20.10 14.73 -5.30
CA GLN A 428 20.86 14.49 -6.53
C GLN A 428 20.43 13.23 -7.29
N PRO A 429 20.60 13.18 -8.63
CA PRO A 429 20.28 12.01 -9.43
C PRO A 429 21.07 10.74 -9.07
N ASP A 430 22.17 10.85 -8.34
CA ASP A 430 22.96 9.71 -7.87
C ASP A 430 22.28 8.91 -6.74
N GLY A 431 21.21 9.49 -6.18
CA GLY A 431 20.41 8.93 -5.09
C GLY A 431 21.15 8.79 -3.76
N LYS A 432 22.29 9.47 -3.59
CA LYS A 432 23.15 9.33 -2.41
C LYS A 432 23.64 10.65 -1.85
N THR A 433 23.58 11.72 -2.63
CA THR A 433 24.08 13.03 -2.21
C THR A 433 23.01 14.10 -2.36
N PHE A 434 23.26 15.23 -1.72
CA PHE A 434 22.51 16.46 -1.90
C PHE A 434 23.41 17.52 -2.54
N SER A 435 22.81 18.56 -3.11
CA SER A 435 23.54 19.70 -3.69
C SER A 435 24.36 20.44 -2.63
N ASP A 436 25.20 21.37 -3.09
CA ASP A 436 25.67 22.44 -2.22
C ASP A 436 24.48 23.22 -1.62
N ARG A 437 24.69 23.75 -0.42
CA ARG A 437 23.66 24.48 0.31
C ARG A 437 23.27 25.76 -0.41
N THR A 438 21.98 25.97 -0.58
CA THR A 438 21.40 27.23 -1.06
C THR A 438 20.68 27.91 0.10
N GLU A 439 20.87 29.22 0.26
CA GLU A 439 20.13 29.97 1.27
C GLU A 439 18.63 29.92 0.96
N PHE A 440 17.88 29.30 1.87
CA PHE A 440 16.43 29.23 1.84
C PHE A 440 15.84 30.43 2.59
N GLY A 441 16.39 30.84 3.74
CA GLY A 441 15.85 31.99 4.46
C GLY A 441 16.68 32.40 5.67
N ARG A 442 16.28 33.49 6.33
CA ARG A 442 16.95 34.03 7.54
C ARG A 442 15.94 34.30 8.65
N GLY A 443 16.46 34.51 9.87
CA GLY A 443 15.63 34.86 11.04
C GLY A 443 15.09 33.66 11.81
N TYR A 444 15.49 32.43 11.45
CA TYR A 444 15.07 31.19 12.08
C TYR A 444 15.93 30.81 13.29
N THR A 445 16.44 31.80 14.04
CA THR A 445 17.31 31.54 15.20
C THR A 445 16.62 30.61 16.21
N VAL A 446 17.39 29.83 16.96
CA VAL A 446 16.83 28.91 17.98
C VAL A 446 15.96 29.61 19.02
N ALA A 447 16.17 30.91 19.25
CA ALA A 447 15.32 31.72 20.13
C ALA A 447 14.01 32.13 19.45
N ASN A 448 14.05 32.52 18.17
CA ASN A 448 12.86 32.95 17.44
C ASN A 448 12.00 31.76 17.01
N ARG A 449 12.61 30.65 16.58
CA ARG A 449 11.94 29.43 16.11
C ARG A 449 12.53 28.18 16.75
N PRO A 450 12.23 27.84 18.02
CA PRO A 450 12.91 26.74 18.71
C PRO A 450 12.94 25.42 17.95
N LEU A 451 11.77 24.98 17.46
CA LEU A 451 11.58 23.77 16.68
C LEU A 451 10.99 24.07 15.30
N ILE A 452 11.41 23.30 14.30
CA ILE A 452 10.98 23.38 12.90
C ILE A 452 10.78 21.96 12.36
N ALA A 453 9.69 21.71 11.64
CA ALA A 453 9.44 20.47 10.92
C ALA A 453 8.70 20.73 9.60
N GLY A 454 9.05 19.95 8.57
CA GLY A 454 8.28 19.90 7.33
C GLY A 454 6.93 19.22 7.58
N ALA A 455 5.86 19.81 7.05
CA ALA A 455 4.49 19.45 7.36
C ALA A 455 3.81 18.59 6.28
N ALA A 456 4.58 18.04 5.32
CA ALA A 456 4.05 17.54 4.06
C ALA A 456 3.12 18.59 3.42
N ASP A 457 2.11 18.21 2.65
CA ASP A 457 1.11 19.15 2.10
C ASP A 457 -0.07 19.35 3.08
N ALA A 458 0.22 19.94 4.24
CA ALA A 458 -0.73 20.07 5.35
C ALA A 458 -1.95 20.94 5.03
N ASN A 459 -1.86 21.83 4.04
CA ASN A 459 -2.98 22.64 3.56
C ASN A 459 -3.66 22.10 2.29
N ARG A 460 -3.11 21.03 1.70
CA ARG A 460 -3.67 20.29 0.56
C ARG A 460 -3.73 21.09 -0.74
N ASP A 461 -2.75 21.94 -0.98
CA ASP A 461 -2.62 22.70 -2.21
C ASP A 461 -1.57 22.14 -3.19
N GLY A 462 -1.01 20.98 -2.88
CA GLY A 462 -0.06 20.25 -3.71
C GLY A 462 1.39 20.66 -3.50
N VAL A 463 1.69 21.44 -2.46
CA VAL A 463 3.05 21.90 -2.15
C VAL A 463 3.40 21.55 -0.70
N ALA A 464 4.65 21.16 -0.47
CA ALA A 464 5.11 20.88 0.89
C ALA A 464 5.17 22.15 1.75
N ASP A 465 4.67 22.06 2.97
CA ASP A 465 4.53 23.10 3.97
C ASP A 465 5.51 22.92 5.15
N MET A 466 5.48 23.83 6.12
CA MET A 466 6.28 23.74 7.33
C MET A 466 5.54 24.23 8.58
N TRP A 467 5.79 23.58 9.71
CA TRP A 467 5.43 24.07 11.04
C TRP A 467 6.67 24.52 11.80
N ALA A 468 6.54 25.58 12.59
CA ALA A 468 7.58 25.96 13.53
C ALA A 468 6.99 26.55 14.81
N THR A 469 7.51 26.14 15.96
CA THR A 469 7.23 26.81 17.23
C THR A 469 7.88 28.19 17.22
N ALA A 470 7.31 29.16 17.94
CA ALA A 470 7.88 30.49 18.08
C ALA A 470 8.35 30.76 19.53
N GLY A 471 9.28 31.70 19.69
CA GLY A 471 9.82 32.09 20.99
C GLY A 471 8.78 32.66 21.97
N ASP A 472 7.61 33.05 21.47
CA ASP A 472 6.45 33.47 22.27
C ASP A 472 5.57 32.30 22.75
N GLY A 473 5.97 31.05 22.46
CA GLY A 473 5.24 29.84 22.84
C GLY A 473 4.04 29.50 21.95
N THR A 474 3.95 30.11 20.77
CA THR A 474 2.92 29.81 19.75
C THR A 474 3.44 28.81 18.70
N LEU A 475 2.53 28.27 17.88
CA LEU A 475 2.86 27.50 16.67
C LEU A 475 2.53 28.32 15.43
N LYS A 476 3.47 28.37 14.49
CA LYS A 476 3.33 29.00 13.18
C LYS A 476 3.26 27.93 12.10
N PHE A 477 2.37 28.15 11.14
CA PHE A 477 2.27 27.41 9.89
C PHE A 477 2.78 28.28 8.75
N TYR A 478 3.67 27.71 7.95
CA TYR A 478 4.25 28.32 6.76
C TYR A 478 3.76 27.55 5.56
N LYS A 479 2.99 28.23 4.75
CA LYS A 479 2.53 27.69 3.49
C LYS A 479 3.72 27.55 2.53
N GLY A 480 3.84 26.40 1.89
CA GLY A 480 4.80 26.14 0.83
C GLY A 480 4.62 27.03 -0.39
N GLY A 481 5.71 27.25 -1.11
CA GLY A 481 5.71 27.92 -2.40
C GLY A 481 6.41 27.06 -3.45
N ALA A 482 6.18 27.36 -4.73
CA ALA A 482 6.91 26.75 -5.84
C ALA A 482 8.33 27.33 -6.03
N ASP A 483 8.71 28.33 -5.21
CA ASP A 483 10.05 28.90 -5.19
C ASP A 483 10.87 28.23 -4.08
N ILE A 484 12.09 27.82 -4.42
CA ILE A 484 13.06 27.24 -3.48
C ILE A 484 13.70 28.30 -2.56
N HIS A 485 13.32 29.57 -2.71
CA HIS A 485 13.73 30.67 -1.84
C HIS A 485 12.60 31.10 -0.90
N GLY A 486 12.79 30.90 0.39
CA GLY A 486 11.94 31.43 1.46
C GLY A 486 12.28 32.89 1.81
N PRO A 487 11.32 33.68 2.31
CA PRO A 487 11.60 35.02 2.85
C PRO A 487 12.29 34.97 4.23
N ILE A 488 12.78 36.13 4.70
CA ILE A 488 13.15 36.34 6.12
C ILE A 488 11.91 36.10 6.98
N ASP A 489 11.93 35.10 7.88
CA ASP A 489 10.79 34.70 8.72
C ASP A 489 9.43 34.92 8.02
N GLY A 490 9.26 34.26 6.88
CA GLY A 490 8.26 34.59 5.86
C GLY A 490 6.79 34.59 6.32
N PRO A 491 5.84 34.89 5.41
CA PRO A 491 4.42 34.90 5.71
C PRO A 491 4.00 33.61 6.41
N SER A 492 3.53 33.74 7.64
CA SER A 492 3.07 32.62 8.45
C SER A 492 1.74 32.94 9.11
N VAL A 493 1.00 31.87 9.41
CA VAL A 493 -0.25 31.93 10.16
C VAL A 493 -0.01 31.31 11.52
N GLN A 494 -0.44 31.99 12.58
CA GLN A 494 -0.45 31.38 13.90
C GLN A 494 -1.56 30.33 13.96
N VAL A 495 -1.18 29.07 14.17
CA VAL A 495 -2.09 27.91 14.23
C VAL A 495 -2.13 27.27 15.62
N GLY A 496 -1.33 27.75 16.56
CA GLY A 496 -1.38 27.35 17.97
C GLY A 496 -1.11 28.53 18.90
N THR A 497 -1.93 28.70 19.93
CA THR A 497 -1.95 29.93 20.76
C THR A 497 -1.18 29.83 22.08
N GLY A 498 -0.74 28.64 22.49
CA GLY A 498 0.02 28.44 23.73
C GLY A 498 0.40 26.98 23.98
N GLY A 499 1.28 26.74 24.96
CA GLY A 499 1.76 25.40 25.34
C GLY A 499 2.92 24.86 24.49
N TRP A 500 3.25 25.50 23.37
CA TRP A 500 4.28 25.00 22.44
C TRP A 500 5.70 25.12 22.97
N GLY A 501 5.95 25.94 24.00
CA GLY A 501 7.24 25.98 24.71
C GLY A 501 7.55 24.72 25.53
N ALA A 502 6.53 23.93 25.86
CA ALA A 502 6.69 22.64 26.53
C ALA A 502 7.09 21.52 25.56
N ILE A 503 6.93 21.71 24.26
CA ILE A 503 7.32 20.73 23.25
C ILE A 503 8.84 20.76 23.05
N LYS A 504 9.46 19.58 22.97
CA LYS A 504 10.91 19.38 22.84
C LYS A 504 11.33 18.81 21.49
N SER A 505 10.40 18.24 20.73
CA SER A 505 10.61 17.78 19.36
C SER A 505 9.29 17.78 18.59
N ILE A 506 9.34 18.07 17.29
CA ILE A 506 8.21 17.95 16.36
C ILE A 506 8.69 17.27 15.07
N SER A 507 7.80 16.57 14.39
CA SER A 507 7.97 16.05 13.03
C SER A 507 6.67 16.11 12.27
#